data_AF-A0A522YZD0-F1
#
_entry.id   AF-A0A522YZD0-F1
#
_cell.length_a   1.000
_cell.length_b   1.000
_cell.length_c   1.000
_cell.angle_alpha   90.00
_cell.angle_beta   90.00
_cell.angle_gamma   90.00
#
_symmetry.space_group_name_H-M   'P 1'
#
loop_
_entity.id
_entity.type
_entity.pdbx_description
1 polymer ?
#
loop_
_entity_poly.entity_id
_entity_poly.type
_entity_poly.pdbx_seq_one_letter_code
_entity_poly.pdbx_strand_id
1 'polypeptide(L)'
;MSSVEPALELLSEKNLLDDPVAQFAAWLSDARRWAEMDYPEAAVLSTVSPEGLPEGRVVLVKAADARGFVFYTNMLSPKGLSLKARPEAALTFYWPKLMRQVRAAGSVEPVSEAEADAYWRTRPREARLGAIASDQSAPLESRAVM
;
A
#
# COMPACT_ATOMS: atom_id res chain seq x y z
N MET A 1 -7.31 -29.35 -10.04
CA MET A 1 -8.01 -29.17 -8.74
C MET A 1 -8.97 -28.02 -8.93
N SER A 2 -10.28 -28.27 -8.84
CA SER A 2 -11.31 -27.26 -9.09
C SER A 2 -11.18 -26.15 -8.05
N SER A 3 -10.70 -24.97 -8.47
CA SER A 3 -10.74 -23.75 -7.67
C SER A 3 -12.20 -23.31 -7.60
N VAL A 4 -12.87 -23.66 -6.50
CA VAL A 4 -14.20 -23.11 -6.20
C VAL A 4 -14.01 -21.61 -6.01
N GLU A 5 -14.47 -20.82 -6.97
CA GLU A 5 -14.57 -19.37 -6.81
C GLU A 5 -15.47 -19.10 -5.59
N PRO A 6 -15.00 -18.36 -4.57
CA PRO A 6 -15.84 -18.04 -3.43
C PRO A 6 -17.06 -17.25 -3.91
N ALA A 7 -18.25 -17.66 -3.49
CA ALA A 7 -19.48 -16.95 -3.77
C ALA A 7 -19.33 -15.48 -3.37
N LEU A 8 -19.57 -14.58 -4.32
CA LEU A 8 -19.51 -13.14 -4.07
C LEU A 8 -20.73 -12.73 -3.25
N GLU A 9 -20.55 -12.66 -1.94
CA GLU A 9 -21.59 -12.16 -1.04
C GLU A 9 -21.73 -10.63 -1.22
N LEU A 10 -22.98 -10.18 -1.44
CA LEU A 10 -23.32 -8.77 -1.60
C LEU A 10 -23.08 -8.01 -0.29
N LEU A 11 -22.55 -6.80 -0.40
CA LEU A 11 -22.35 -5.91 0.75
C LEU A 11 -23.71 -5.48 1.33
N SER A 12 -23.93 -5.72 2.61
CA SER A 12 -25.13 -5.28 3.33
C SER A 12 -24.83 -5.00 4.81
N GLU A 13 -25.68 -4.23 5.48
CA GLU A 13 -25.52 -3.95 6.92
C GLU A 13 -25.46 -5.22 7.79
N LYS A 14 -26.07 -6.32 7.31
CA LYS A 14 -26.12 -7.59 8.05
C LYS A 14 -24.81 -8.38 8.05
N ASN A 15 -23.91 -8.07 7.11
CA ASN A 15 -22.63 -8.76 6.95
C ASN A 15 -21.42 -7.84 7.09
N LEU A 16 -21.63 -6.64 7.67
CA LEU A 16 -20.57 -5.74 8.08
C LEU A 16 -20.06 -6.08 9.48
N LEU A 17 -18.74 -6.05 9.65
CA LEU A 17 -18.11 -5.99 10.96
C LEU A 17 -18.14 -4.55 11.49
N ASP A 18 -18.26 -4.40 12.82
CA ASP A 18 -18.24 -3.09 13.48
C ASP A 18 -16.89 -2.38 13.35
N ASP A 19 -15.80 -3.15 13.29
CA ASP A 19 -14.45 -2.63 13.11
C ASP A 19 -14.09 -2.59 11.61
N PRO A 20 -13.88 -1.40 11.01
CA PRO A 20 -13.52 -1.27 9.60
C PRO A 20 -12.16 -1.89 9.26
N VAL A 21 -11.21 -1.96 10.20
CA VAL A 21 -9.92 -2.61 9.98
C VAL A 21 -10.09 -4.13 9.96
N ALA A 22 -10.92 -4.67 10.85
CA ALA A 22 -11.31 -6.08 10.80
C ALA A 22 -12.05 -6.43 9.49
N GLN A 23 -12.94 -5.54 9.03
CA GLN A 23 -13.63 -5.70 7.73
C GLN A 23 -12.65 -5.73 6.56
N PHE A 24 -11.67 -4.82 6.55
CA PHE A 24 -10.60 -4.82 5.55
C PHE A 24 -9.77 -6.10 5.60
N ALA A 25 -9.38 -6.56 6.79
CA ALA A 25 -8.59 -7.78 6.95
C ALA A 25 -9.33 -9.02 6.41
N ALA A 26 -10.65 -9.12 6.65
CA ALA A 26 -11.48 -10.17 6.09
C ALA A 26 -11.49 -10.14 4.55
N TRP A 27 -11.69 -8.97 3.95
CA TRP A 27 -11.68 -8.83 2.49
C TRP A 27 -10.30 -9.02 1.85
N LEU A 28 -9.23 -8.60 2.53
CA LEU A 28 -7.86 -8.87 2.07
C LEU A 28 -7.57 -10.38 2.13
N SER A 29 -8.09 -11.08 3.13
CA SER A 29 -8.02 -12.54 3.19
C SER A 29 -8.80 -13.19 2.05
N ASP A 30 -9.99 -12.68 1.72
CA ASP A 30 -10.72 -13.13 0.53
C ASP A 30 -9.89 -12.95 -0.74
N ALA A 31 -9.32 -11.76 -0.93
CA ALA A 31 -8.49 -11.39 -2.07
C ALA A 31 -7.29 -12.33 -2.24
N ARG A 32 -6.59 -12.68 -1.14
CA ARG A 32 -5.46 -13.62 -1.12
C ARG A 32 -5.81 -15.05 -1.52
N ARG A 33 -7.07 -15.46 -1.42
CA ARG A 33 -7.52 -16.80 -1.83
C ARG A 33 -7.67 -16.95 -3.35
N TRP A 34 -7.69 -15.85 -4.09
CA TRP A 34 -7.77 -15.88 -5.55
C TRP A 34 -6.38 -16.03 -6.17
N ALA A 35 -6.17 -17.14 -6.86
CA ALA A 35 -4.87 -17.48 -7.47
C ALA A 35 -4.39 -16.46 -8.53
N GLU A 36 -5.31 -15.73 -9.17
CA GLU A 36 -5.01 -14.70 -10.18
C GLU A 36 -4.74 -13.31 -9.58
N MET A 37 -4.61 -13.19 -8.25
CA MET A 37 -4.37 -11.93 -7.58
C MET A 37 -2.99 -11.92 -6.91
N ASP A 38 -1.96 -11.54 -7.66
CA ASP A 38 -0.56 -11.62 -7.22
C ASP A 38 -0.23 -10.68 -6.05
N TYR A 39 -0.83 -9.48 -6.02
CA TYR A 39 -0.55 -8.44 -5.03
C TYR A 39 -1.83 -7.85 -4.45
N PRO A 40 -2.60 -8.62 -3.66
CA PRO A 40 -3.85 -8.14 -3.08
C PRO A 40 -3.63 -6.97 -2.11
N GLU A 41 -2.43 -6.82 -1.55
CA GLU A 41 -2.04 -5.68 -0.71
C GLU A 41 -1.59 -4.43 -1.50
N ALA A 42 -1.58 -4.48 -2.83
CA ALA A 42 -1.26 -3.32 -3.65
C ALA A 42 -2.40 -2.30 -3.58
N ALA A 43 -2.05 -1.04 -3.37
CA ALA A 43 -3.00 0.07 -3.37
C ALA A 43 -2.42 1.26 -4.13
N VAL A 44 -3.30 2.06 -4.73
CA VAL A 44 -2.92 3.39 -5.22
C VAL A 44 -2.86 4.34 -4.03
N LEU A 45 -1.67 4.86 -3.74
CA LEU A 45 -1.42 5.95 -2.81
C LEU A 45 -1.55 7.28 -3.53
N SER A 46 -2.54 8.07 -3.12
CA SER A 46 -2.73 9.45 -3.55
C SER A 46 -2.17 10.41 -2.52
N THR A 47 -1.29 11.31 -2.95
CA THR A 47 -0.74 12.41 -2.15
C THR A 47 -0.93 13.74 -2.88
N VAL A 48 -0.67 14.85 -2.20
CA VAL A 48 -0.64 16.17 -2.80
C VAL A 48 0.76 16.77 -2.63
N SER A 49 1.37 17.23 -3.72
CA SER A 49 2.68 17.87 -3.68
C SER A 49 2.65 19.16 -2.84
N PRO A 50 3.81 19.69 -2.42
CA PRO A 50 3.87 20.98 -1.73
C PRO A 50 3.15 22.11 -2.49
N GLU A 51 3.25 22.09 -3.83
CA GLU A 51 2.63 23.03 -4.77
C GLU A 51 1.12 22.80 -4.97
N GLY A 52 0.54 21.77 -4.36
CA GLY A 52 -0.88 21.45 -4.46
C GLY A 52 -1.24 20.50 -5.61
N LEU A 53 -0.26 19.88 -6.27
CA LEU A 53 -0.52 18.97 -7.39
C LEU A 53 -0.85 17.56 -6.87
N PRO A 54 -2.01 16.97 -7.23
CA PRO A 54 -2.31 15.60 -6.84
C PRO A 54 -1.45 14.61 -7.61
N GLU A 55 -0.96 13.59 -6.92
CA GLU A 55 -0.15 12.53 -7.50
C GLU A 55 -0.63 11.16 -7.02
N GLY A 56 -0.66 10.18 -7.93
CA GLY A 56 -1.02 8.79 -7.64
C GLY A 56 0.07 7.82 -8.05
N ARG A 57 0.32 6.80 -7.22
CA ARG A 57 1.23 5.68 -7.55
C ARG A 57 0.87 4.43 -6.76
N VAL A 58 1.27 3.26 -7.25
CA VAL A 58 1.08 2.00 -6.52
C VAL A 58 2.11 1.87 -5.39
N VAL A 59 1.65 1.43 -4.22
CA VAL A 59 2.47 0.99 -3.08
C VAL A 59 1.98 -0.38 -2.60
N LEU A 60 2.83 -1.10 -1.88
CA LEU A 60 2.43 -2.33 -1.18
C LEU A 60 2.20 -2.02 0.30
N VAL A 61 0.98 -2.24 0.78
CA VAL A 61 0.66 -2.12 2.20
C VAL A 61 1.15 -3.37 2.93
N LYS A 62 1.91 -3.18 4.00
CA LYS A 62 2.59 -4.26 4.74
C LYS A 62 1.92 -4.61 6.06
N ALA A 63 1.14 -3.70 6.63
CA ALA A 63 0.29 -3.98 7.78
C ALA A 63 -0.99 -3.15 7.73
N ALA A 64 -2.03 -3.65 8.38
CA ALA A 64 -3.23 -2.91 8.73
C ALA A 64 -3.60 -3.33 10.16
N ASP A 65 -3.55 -2.37 11.08
CA ASP A 65 -3.82 -2.58 12.51
C ASP A 65 -4.68 -1.41 13.07
N ALA A 66 -4.90 -1.39 14.39
CA ALA A 66 -5.73 -0.38 15.04
C ALA A 66 -5.23 1.07 14.83
N ARG A 67 -3.95 1.27 14.46
CA ARG A 67 -3.38 2.59 14.11
C ARG A 67 -3.69 3.00 12.67
N GLY A 68 -3.99 2.03 11.80
CA GLY A 68 -4.27 2.25 10.38
C GLY A 68 -3.42 1.36 9.47
N PHE A 69 -3.09 1.87 8.28
CA PHE A 69 -2.38 1.15 7.22
C PHE A 69 -0.91 1.56 7.18
N VAL A 70 0.00 0.58 7.08
CA VAL A 70 1.45 0.81 7.03
C VAL A 70 2.01 0.42 5.68
N PHE A 71 2.78 1.30 5.05
CA PHE A 71 3.61 1.03 3.88
C PHE A 71 5.01 1.62 4.10
N TYR A 72 5.99 1.11 3.38
CA TYR A 72 7.39 1.54 3.52
C TYR A 72 7.88 2.15 2.20
N THR A 73 8.60 3.27 2.28
CA THR A 73 9.09 3.97 1.09
C THR A 73 10.39 4.72 1.38
N ASN A 74 10.99 5.32 0.34
CA ASN A 74 12.12 6.24 0.50
C ASN A 74 11.59 7.63 0.89
N MET A 75 12.02 8.13 2.06
CA MET A 75 11.61 9.43 2.60
C MET A 75 12.05 10.62 1.74
N LEU A 76 13.07 10.44 0.90
CA LEU A 76 13.57 11.45 -0.04
C LEU A 76 12.87 11.43 -1.40
N SER A 77 12.00 10.44 -1.65
CA SER A 77 11.22 10.39 -2.89
C SER A 77 10.15 11.47 -2.94
N PRO A 78 9.60 11.83 -4.13
CA PRO A 78 8.54 12.81 -4.26
C PRO A 78 7.36 12.57 -3.30
N LYS A 79 6.90 11.31 -3.15
CA LYS A 79 5.81 10.99 -2.22
C LYS A 79 6.22 11.20 -0.75
N GLY A 80 7.48 10.94 -0.39
CA GLY A 80 8.00 11.15 0.95
C GLY A 80 8.08 12.65 1.29
N LEU A 81 8.53 13.45 0.34
CA LEU A 81 8.55 14.91 0.45
C LEU A 81 7.14 15.50 0.51
N SER A 82 6.22 15.01 -0.34
CA SER A 82 4.80 15.38 -0.32
C SER A 82 4.16 15.08 1.04
N LEU A 83 4.35 13.87 1.58
CA LEU A 83 3.81 13.49 2.89
C LEU A 83 4.43 14.25 4.06
N LYS A 84 5.69 14.66 3.94
CA LYS A 84 6.35 15.51 4.94
C LYS A 84 5.76 16.93 4.94
N ALA A 85 5.39 17.46 3.78
CA ALA A 85 4.82 18.80 3.65
C ALA A 85 3.30 18.83 3.92
N ARG A 86 2.59 17.79 3.51
CA ARG A 86 1.13 17.62 3.61
C ARG A 86 0.83 16.19 4.05
N PRO A 87 0.71 15.94 5.37
CA PRO A 87 0.58 14.60 5.93
C PRO A 87 -0.84 14.04 5.77
N GLU A 88 -1.46 14.23 4.60
CA GLU A 88 -2.76 13.69 4.24
C GLU A 88 -2.62 12.80 3.00
N ALA A 89 -3.23 11.61 3.04
CA ALA A 89 -3.21 10.70 1.92
C ALA A 89 -4.49 9.89 1.81
N ALA A 90 -4.66 9.26 0.64
CA ALA A 90 -5.67 8.23 0.43
C ALA A 90 -5.04 6.97 -0.18
N LEU A 91 -5.51 5.81 0.24
CA LEU A 91 -5.24 4.51 -0.35
C LEU A 91 -6.48 4.01 -1.06
N THR A 92 -6.31 3.48 -2.27
CA THR A 92 -7.38 2.79 -3.01
C THR A 92 -6.92 1.40 -3.42
N PHE A 93 -7.54 0.39 -2.83
CA PHE A 93 -7.40 -1.02 -3.21
C PHE A 93 -8.47 -1.36 -4.22
N TYR A 94 -8.11 -2.06 -5.28
CA TYR A 94 -9.07 -2.52 -6.28
C TYR A 94 -8.87 -4.01 -6.57
N TRP A 95 -9.91 -4.78 -6.29
CA TRP A 95 -9.93 -6.23 -6.46
C TRP A 95 -11.01 -6.59 -7.48
N PRO A 96 -10.69 -6.56 -8.79
CA PRO A 96 -11.69 -6.74 -9.85
C PRO A 96 -12.40 -8.10 -9.79
N LYS A 97 -11.67 -9.16 -9.41
CA LYS A 97 -12.23 -10.52 -9.24
C LYS A 97 -13.26 -10.61 -8.12
N LEU A 98 -13.15 -9.74 -7.11
CA LEU A 98 -14.13 -9.61 -6.03
C LEU A 98 -15.20 -8.58 -6.34
N MET A 99 -15.09 -7.83 -7.44
CA MET A 99 -15.87 -6.61 -7.71
C MET A 99 -15.85 -5.64 -6.51
N ARG A 100 -14.71 -5.54 -5.81
CA ARG A 100 -14.57 -4.75 -4.59
C ARG A 100 -13.51 -3.66 -4.75
N GLN A 101 -13.79 -2.52 -4.11
CA GLN A 101 -12.85 -1.43 -3.93
C GLN A 101 -12.86 -1.01 -2.45
N VAL A 102 -11.69 -0.85 -1.86
CA VAL A 102 -11.55 -0.29 -0.50
C VAL A 102 -10.82 1.03 -0.57
N ARG A 103 -11.36 2.04 0.11
CA ARG A 103 -10.76 3.36 0.24
C ARG A 103 -10.50 3.66 1.70
N ALA A 104 -9.28 4.08 2.00
CA ALA A 104 -8.90 4.65 3.29
C ALA A 104 -8.30 6.03 3.06
N ALA A 105 -8.64 7.00 3.89
CA ALA A 105 -8.08 8.35 3.82
C ALA A 105 -7.89 8.88 5.24
N GLY A 106 -6.81 9.64 5.44
CA GLY A 106 -6.50 10.17 6.75
C GLY A 106 -5.11 10.80 6.81
N SER A 107 -4.71 11.11 8.03
CA SER A 107 -3.37 11.62 8.32
C SER A 107 -2.33 10.52 8.19
N VAL A 108 -1.10 10.90 7.84
CA VAL A 108 0.05 10.01 7.71
C VAL A 108 1.13 10.43 8.70
N GLU A 109 1.63 9.46 9.46
CA GLU A 109 2.75 9.64 10.38
C GLU A 109 3.87 8.65 10.04
N PRO A 110 5.15 9.04 10.25
CA PRO A 110 6.25 8.11 10.14
C PRO A 110 6.15 7.05 11.24
N VAL A 111 6.37 5.79 10.87
CA VAL A 111 6.64 4.74 11.87
C VAL A 111 7.94 5.01 12.61
N SER A 112 8.14 4.37 13.76
CA SER A 112 9.41 4.47 14.50
C SER A 112 10.59 3.95 13.67
N GLU A 113 11.79 4.49 13.92
CA GLU A 113 13.03 4.00 13.29
C GLU A 113 13.23 2.51 13.54
N ALA A 114 12.94 2.04 14.76
CA ALA A 114 13.03 0.63 15.12
C ALA A 114 12.07 -0.26 14.30
N GLU A 115 10.85 0.21 14.04
CA GLU A 115 9.87 -0.48 13.18
C GLU A 115 10.34 -0.51 11.71
N ALA A 116 10.85 0.62 11.21
CA ALA A 116 11.44 0.72 9.87
C ALA A 116 12.65 -0.22 9.69
N ASP A 117 13.57 -0.25 10.66
CA ASP A 117 14.75 -1.12 10.67
C ASP A 117 14.39 -2.60 10.78
N ALA A 118 13.37 -2.93 11.58
CA ALA A 118 12.85 -4.29 11.66
C ALA A 118 12.31 -4.74 10.30
N TYR A 119 11.47 -3.93 9.65
CA TYR A 119 10.99 -4.24 8.30
C TYR A 119 12.12 -4.33 7.28
N TRP A 120 13.06 -3.37 7.28
CA TRP A 120 14.18 -3.35 6.36
C TRP A 120 14.99 -4.65 6.39
N ARG A 121 15.21 -5.20 7.60
CA ARG A 121 15.91 -6.49 7.78
C ARG A 121 15.18 -7.69 7.20
N THR A 122 13.85 -7.64 7.06
CA THR A 122 13.07 -8.73 6.44
C THR A 122 13.18 -8.75 4.91
N ARG A 123 13.63 -7.66 4.28
CA ARG A 123 13.70 -7.56 2.82
C ARG A 123 14.79 -8.48 2.25
N PRO A 124 14.55 -9.15 1.10
CA PRO A 124 15.58 -9.86 0.36
C PRO A 124 16.81 -8.98 0.11
N ARG A 125 17.99 -9.58 0.06
CA ARG A 125 19.26 -8.85 -0.09
C ARG A 125 19.26 -7.97 -1.35
N GLU A 126 18.77 -8.51 -2.45
CA GLU A 126 18.66 -7.86 -3.76
C GLU A 126 17.73 -6.64 -3.67
N ALA A 127 16.61 -6.77 -2.95
CA ALA A 127 15.67 -5.68 -2.74
C ALA A 127 16.26 -4.55 -1.88
N ARG A 128 17.12 -4.88 -0.90
CA ARG A 128 17.86 -3.89 -0.11
C ARG A 128 18.91 -3.17 -0.95
N LEU A 129 19.69 -3.91 -1.73
CA LEU A 129 20.71 -3.33 -2.62
C LEU A 129 20.09 -2.38 -3.65
N GLY A 130 18.99 -2.79 -4.31
CA GLY A 130 18.31 -1.93 -5.27
C GLY A 130 17.72 -0.67 -4.63
N ALA A 131 17.26 -0.75 -3.38
CA ALA A 131 16.78 0.42 -2.66
C ALA A 131 17.90 1.37 -2.19
N ILE A 132 19.11 0.87 -1.98
CA ILE A 132 20.29 1.71 -1.65
C ILE A 132 20.86 2.37 -2.90
N ALA A 133 20.95 1.63 -4.02
CA ALA A 133 21.53 2.13 -5.26
C ALA A 133 20.64 3.18 -5.96
N SER A 134 19.35 3.21 -5.65
CA SER A 134 18.38 4.07 -6.33
C SER A 134 18.04 5.32 -5.53
N ASP A 135 18.39 6.48 -6.09
CA ASP A 135 17.75 7.75 -5.76
C ASP A 135 16.33 7.77 -6.33
N GLN A 136 15.39 7.18 -5.59
CA GLN A 136 14.05 6.88 -6.07
C GLN A 136 13.36 8.12 -6.67
N SER A 137 13.05 8.02 -7.97
CA SER A 137 12.39 9.05 -8.78
C SER A 137 13.25 10.27 -9.16
N ALA A 138 14.56 10.25 -8.88
CA ALA A 138 15.48 11.21 -9.47
C ALA A 138 15.67 10.95 -10.98
N PRO A 139 15.86 11.99 -11.82
CA PRO A 139 16.23 11.80 -13.22
C PRO A 139 17.55 11.02 -13.34
N LEU A 140 17.59 10.07 -14.27
CA LEU A 140 18.81 9.35 -14.63
C LEU A 140 19.32 9.87 -15.98
N GLU A 141 20.63 10.11 -16.08
CA GLU A 141 21.25 10.57 -17.34
C GLU A 141 21.17 9.50 -18.43
N SER A 142 21.26 8.22 -18.05
CA SER A 142 21.14 7.08 -18.97
C SER A 142 20.85 5.78 -18.21
N ARG A 143 20.55 4.70 -18.95
CA ARG A 143 20.44 3.37 -18.35
C ARG A 143 21.77 2.81 -17.84
N ALA A 144 22.91 3.31 -18.35
CA ALA A 144 24.23 2.82 -17.98
C ALA A 144 24.70 3.27 -16.58
N VAL A 145 24.06 4.30 -16.02
CA VAL A 145 24.34 4.81 -14.66
C VAL A 145 23.42 4.21 -13.59
N MET A 146 22.52 3.30 -13.97
CA MET A 146 21.65 2.54 -13.06
C MET A 146 22.34 1.28 -12.57
#